data_AF-A0A1A2DAG6-F1
#
_entry.id   AF-A0A1A2DAG6-F1
#
_cell.length_a   1.000
_cell.length_b   1.000
_cell.length_c   1.000
_cell.angle_alpha   90.00
_cell.angle_beta   90.00
_cell.angle_gamma   90.00
#
_symmetry.space_group_name_H-M   'P 1'
#
loop_
_entity.id
_entity.type
_entity.pdbx_description
1 polymer ?
#
loop_
_entity_poly.entity_id
_entity_poly.type
_entity_poly.pdbx_seq_one_letter_code
_entity_poly.pdbx_strand_id
1 'polypeptide(L)'
;MSTSSTPRRLYTPRTSRRYSPRLDPEAVGQITESIARFFGTGRYLLVQTILVVAWIALNLSAVSLRWDPYPFILLNLAFSTQAAYAAPLILLAQNRQENRDRVALEQDRHRAAQTKADTEFLARELAAVRLAVGEVVTREYLRHELEDLRSLLANLDIESEGFEAAQGGDSVDRNARK
;
A
#
# COMPACT_ATOMS: atom_id res chain seq x y z
N MET A 1 38.29 52.90 16.48
CA MET A 1 37.04 52.18 16.11
C MET A 1 37.21 51.68 14.69
N SER A 2 37.52 50.39 14.55
CA SER A 2 37.89 49.78 13.27
C SER A 2 36.63 49.43 12.47
N THR A 3 36.46 50.00 11.29
CA THR A 3 35.35 49.70 10.37
C THR A 3 35.66 48.40 9.63
N SER A 4 34.96 47.33 9.97
CA SER A 4 35.03 46.03 9.28
C SER A 4 34.19 46.05 8.00
N SER A 5 34.84 46.29 6.85
CA SER A 5 34.24 46.11 5.53
C SER A 5 34.08 44.62 5.19
N THR A 6 32.85 44.12 5.23
CA THR A 6 32.53 42.74 4.86
C THR A 6 32.60 42.55 3.33
N PRO A 7 33.34 41.56 2.79
CA PRO A 7 33.40 41.34 1.35
C PRO A 7 32.10 40.69 0.83
N ARG A 8 31.46 41.37 -0.11
CA ARG A 8 30.25 40.92 -0.83
C ARG A 8 30.58 39.66 -1.64
N ARG A 9 30.10 38.50 -1.20
CA ARG A 9 30.27 37.23 -1.92
C ARG A 9 29.43 37.22 -3.20
N LEU A 10 30.12 37.34 -4.33
CA LEU A 10 29.58 37.11 -5.67
C LEU A 10 29.68 35.61 -6.00
N TYR A 11 28.68 34.84 -5.58
CA TYR A 11 28.49 33.47 -6.05
C TYR A 11 27.00 33.15 -6.16
N THR A 12 26.31 33.89 -7.04
CA THR A 12 25.01 33.45 -7.55
C THR A 12 25.25 33.03 -8.99
N PRO A 13 25.23 31.72 -9.32
CA PRO A 13 25.24 31.32 -10.71
C PRO A 13 24.03 31.92 -11.38
N ARG A 14 24.26 32.75 -12.42
CA ARG A 14 23.23 33.23 -13.32
C ARG A 14 22.56 32.01 -13.93
N THR A 15 21.39 31.63 -13.42
CA THR A 15 20.52 30.66 -14.07
C THR A 15 20.16 31.24 -15.43
N SER A 16 20.75 30.69 -16.48
CA SER A 16 20.33 30.99 -17.84
C SER A 16 18.88 30.58 -17.93
N ARG A 17 18.02 31.51 -18.36
CA ARG A 17 16.60 31.30 -18.57
C ARG A 17 16.43 30.29 -19.69
N ARG A 18 16.57 29.00 -19.37
CA ARG A 18 16.36 27.89 -20.29
C ARG A 18 14.89 27.97 -20.69
N TYR A 19 14.64 28.27 -21.95
CA TYR A 19 13.31 28.25 -22.54
C TYR A 19 12.87 26.79 -22.55
N SER A 20 12.34 26.30 -21.43
CA SER A 20 11.69 24.99 -21.39
C SER A 20 10.28 25.21 -21.92
N PRO A 21 9.92 24.69 -23.11
CA PRO A 21 8.52 24.64 -23.48
C PRO A 21 7.79 23.91 -22.33
N ARG A 22 6.85 24.60 -21.69
CA ARG A 22 5.99 24.00 -20.65
C ARG A 22 4.99 23.10 -21.38
N LEU A 23 5.46 21.93 -21.81
CA LEU A 23 4.57 20.84 -22.17
C LEU A 23 3.89 20.43 -20.88
N ASP A 24 2.61 20.76 -20.76
CA ASP A 24 1.82 20.49 -19.57
C ASP A 24 1.75 18.96 -19.36
N PRO A 25 2.45 18.40 -18.35
CA PRO A 25 2.57 16.95 -18.19
C PRO A 25 1.22 16.28 -18.00
N GLU A 26 0.27 16.98 -17.39
CA GLU A 26 -1.12 16.59 -17.20
C GLU A 26 -1.86 16.40 -18.53
N ALA A 27 -1.75 17.36 -19.46
CA ALA A 27 -2.42 17.27 -20.76
C ALA A 27 -1.87 16.12 -21.61
N VAL A 28 -0.55 15.96 -21.62
CA VAL A 28 0.11 14.83 -22.30
C VAL A 28 -0.24 13.50 -21.62
N GLY A 29 -0.40 13.50 -20.29
CA GLY A 29 -0.88 12.36 -19.51
C GLY A 29 -2.27 11.88 -19.93
N GLN A 30 -3.24 12.79 -20.01
CA GLN A 30 -4.61 12.46 -20.40
C GLN A 30 -4.72 11.94 -21.84
N ILE A 31 -3.98 12.57 -22.78
CA ILE A 31 -3.92 12.11 -24.18
C ILE A 31 -3.33 10.71 -24.25
N THR A 32 -2.22 10.46 -23.53
CA THR A 32 -1.58 9.15 -23.51
C THR A 32 -2.49 8.08 -22.91
N GLU A 33 -3.22 8.39 -21.83
CA GLU A 33 -4.17 7.48 -21.19
C GLU A 33 -5.36 7.14 -22.11
N SER A 34 -5.85 8.12 -22.87
CA SER A 34 -6.89 7.88 -23.89
C SER A 34 -6.37 6.99 -25.03
N ILE A 35 -5.15 7.26 -25.51
CA ILE A 35 -4.48 6.46 -26.55
C ILE A 35 -4.26 5.03 -26.04
N ALA A 36 -3.73 4.85 -24.83
CA ALA A 36 -3.49 3.53 -24.25
C ALA A 36 -4.77 2.69 -24.16
N ARG A 37 -5.88 3.28 -23.70
CA ARG A 37 -7.19 2.59 -23.66
C ARG A 37 -7.71 2.23 -25.05
N PHE A 38 -7.47 3.09 -26.04
CA PHE A 38 -7.88 2.84 -27.42
C PHE A 38 -7.09 1.69 -28.07
N PHE A 39 -5.76 1.70 -27.95
CA PHE A 39 -4.89 0.64 -28.48
C PHE A 39 -5.00 -0.69 -27.73
N GLY A 40 -5.33 -0.67 -26.43
CA GLY A 40 -5.54 -1.88 -25.62
C GLY A 40 -6.86 -2.61 -25.89
N THR A 41 -7.78 -2.01 -26.66
CA THR A 41 -9.08 -2.62 -27.00
C THR A 41 -9.00 -3.31 -28.38
N GLY A 42 -9.52 -4.54 -28.51
CA GLY A 42 -9.56 -5.28 -29.79
C GLY A 42 -10.28 -4.55 -30.95
N ARG A 43 -11.03 -3.50 -30.63
CA ARG A 43 -11.68 -2.59 -31.59
C ARG A 43 -10.68 -1.84 -32.48
N TYR A 44 -9.49 -1.48 -31.96
CA TYR A 44 -8.46 -0.82 -32.77
C TYR A 44 -8.00 -1.72 -33.93
N LEU A 45 -7.70 -2.99 -33.61
CA LEU A 45 -7.30 -3.98 -34.62
C LEU A 45 -8.37 -4.15 -35.69
N LEU A 46 -9.64 -4.25 -35.31
CA LEU A 46 -10.75 -4.38 -36.26
C LEU A 46 -10.87 -3.17 -37.21
N VAL A 47 -10.80 -1.94 -36.67
CA VAL A 47 -10.83 -0.72 -37.50
C VAL A 47 -9.62 -0.63 -38.42
N GLN A 48 -8.42 -0.94 -37.90
CA GLN A 48 -7.18 -0.96 -38.69
C GLN A 48 -7.27 -1.97 -39.84
N THR A 49 -7.77 -3.19 -39.58
CA THR A 49 -7.94 -4.23 -40.62
C THR A 49 -8.93 -3.78 -41.69
N ILE A 50 -10.08 -3.21 -41.31
CA ILE A 50 -11.05 -2.69 -42.27
C ILE A 50 -10.44 -1.58 -43.13
N LEU A 51 -9.69 -0.66 -42.54
CA LEU A 51 -9.03 0.42 -43.26
C LEU A 51 -8.04 -0.12 -44.29
N VAL A 52 -7.20 -1.09 -43.90
CA VAL A 52 -6.23 -1.73 -44.80
C VAL A 52 -6.93 -2.45 -45.96
N VAL A 53 -7.99 -3.22 -45.68
CA VAL A 53 -8.77 -3.92 -46.71
C VAL A 53 -9.44 -2.93 -47.66
N ALA A 54 -10.05 -1.87 -47.12
CA ALA A 54 -10.67 -0.81 -47.92
C ALA A 54 -9.64 -0.08 -48.80
N TRP A 55 -8.44 0.15 -48.28
CA TRP A 55 -7.35 0.78 -49.02
C TRP A 55 -6.84 -0.11 -50.16
N ILE A 56 -6.67 -1.41 -49.91
CA ILE A 56 -6.33 -2.40 -50.92
C ILE A 56 -7.42 -2.42 -52.01
N ALA A 57 -8.69 -2.47 -51.64
CA ALA A 57 -9.82 -2.46 -52.58
C ALA A 57 -9.86 -1.17 -53.43
N LEU A 58 -9.63 -0.01 -52.81
CA LEU A 58 -9.55 1.28 -53.50
C LEU A 58 -8.38 1.29 -54.49
N ASN A 59 -7.21 0.81 -54.08
CA ASN A 59 -6.04 0.73 -54.95
C ASN A 59 -6.31 -0.21 -56.15
N LEU A 60 -6.90 -1.39 -55.93
CA LEU A 60 -7.33 -2.31 -57.00
C LEU A 60 -8.34 -1.69 -57.96
N SER A 61 -9.31 -0.91 -57.46
CA SER A 61 -10.28 -0.21 -58.32
C SER A 61 -9.63 0.93 -59.13
N ALA A 62 -8.63 1.60 -58.53
CA ALA A 62 -7.87 2.68 -59.15
C ALA A 62 -6.74 2.20 -60.08
N VAL A 63 -6.46 0.89 -60.15
CA VAL A 63 -5.59 0.29 -61.18
C VAL A 63 -6.12 0.58 -62.59
N SER A 64 -7.44 0.72 -62.78
CA SER A 64 -8.04 1.16 -64.05
C SER A 64 -7.58 2.56 -64.49
N LEU A 65 -7.14 3.40 -63.54
CA LEU A 65 -6.57 4.73 -63.77
C LEU A 65 -5.03 4.75 -63.73
N ARG A 66 -4.36 3.59 -63.61
CA ARG A 66 -2.89 3.43 -63.46
C ARG A 66 -2.29 4.22 -62.28
N TRP A 67 -3.06 4.45 -61.23
CA TRP A 67 -2.65 5.34 -60.13
C TRP A 67 -1.56 4.74 -59.22
N ASP A 68 -1.43 3.40 -59.20
CA ASP A 68 -0.32 2.67 -58.55
C ASP A 68 -0.16 1.25 -59.15
N PRO A 69 0.62 1.07 -60.24
CA PRO A 69 0.85 -0.24 -60.85
C PRO A 69 1.59 -1.20 -59.90
N TYR A 70 1.36 -2.51 -60.05
CA TYR A 70 2.07 -3.55 -59.29
C TYR A 70 3.59 -3.31 -59.35
N PRO A 71 4.33 -3.16 -58.21
CA PRO A 71 4.08 -3.75 -56.88
C PRO A 71 3.64 -2.74 -55.77
N PHE A 72 2.69 -1.84 -56.06
CA PHE A 72 2.05 -0.94 -55.08
C PHE A 72 3.04 -0.13 -54.22
N ILE A 73 3.84 0.73 -54.85
CA ILE A 73 4.94 1.43 -54.19
C ILE A 73 4.44 2.40 -53.11
N LEU A 74 3.27 3.03 -53.34
CA LEU A 74 2.70 4.01 -52.41
C LEU A 74 2.17 3.33 -51.15
N LEU A 75 1.56 2.15 -51.30
CA LEU A 75 1.09 1.35 -50.17
C LEU A 75 2.26 0.90 -49.31
N ASN A 76 3.31 0.38 -49.94
CA ASN A 76 4.53 -0.02 -49.23
C ASN A 76 5.21 1.16 -48.52
N LEU A 77 5.26 2.34 -49.15
CA LEU A 77 5.83 3.54 -48.54
C LEU A 77 5.05 3.98 -47.30
N ALA A 78 3.71 3.96 -47.38
CA ALA A 78 2.83 4.32 -46.28
C ALA A 78 3.00 3.38 -45.09
N PHE A 79 3.01 2.06 -45.32
CA PHE A 79 3.24 1.07 -44.26
C PHE A 79 4.65 1.18 -43.65
N SER A 80 5.66 1.42 -44.49
CA SER A 80 7.04 1.60 -44.02
C SER A 80 7.16 2.80 -43.08
N THR A 81 6.50 3.92 -43.43
CA THR A 81 6.49 5.12 -42.60
C THR A 81 5.65 4.92 -41.33
N GLN A 82 4.52 4.20 -41.43
CA GLN A 82 3.71 3.83 -40.26
C GLN A 82 4.52 3.03 -39.25
N ALA A 83 5.25 2.00 -39.71
CA ALA A 83 6.11 1.19 -38.85
C ALA A 83 7.25 2.02 -38.25
N ALA A 84 7.89 2.88 -39.06
CA ALA A 84 8.99 3.73 -38.62
C ALA A 84 8.57 4.72 -37.52
N TYR A 85 7.37 5.28 -37.58
CA TYR A 85 6.85 6.18 -36.54
C TYR A 85 6.26 5.44 -35.34
N ALA A 86 5.77 4.21 -35.52
CA ALA A 86 5.26 3.39 -34.42
C ALA A 86 6.37 3.04 -33.41
N ALA A 87 7.57 2.68 -33.87
CA ALA A 87 8.68 2.29 -32.99
C ALA A 87 9.03 3.34 -31.90
N PRO A 88 9.30 4.63 -32.22
CA PRO A 88 9.60 5.64 -31.21
C PRO A 88 8.40 5.94 -30.30
N LEU A 89 7.16 5.91 -30.82
CA LEU A 89 5.96 6.07 -29.99
C LEU A 89 5.80 4.93 -28.98
N ILE A 90 6.05 3.69 -29.41
CA ILE A 90 6.02 2.52 -28.54
C ILE A 90 7.10 2.65 -27.46
N LEU A 91 8.32 3.09 -27.80
CA LEU A 91 9.39 3.32 -26.83
C LEU A 91 9.02 4.41 -25.80
N LEU A 92 8.38 5.50 -26.24
CA LEU A 92 7.86 6.54 -25.34
C LEU A 92 6.78 6.00 -24.40
N ALA A 93 5.86 5.18 -24.92
CA ALA A 93 4.82 4.54 -24.11
C ALA A 93 5.43 3.54 -23.11
N GLN A 94 6.41 2.74 -23.54
CA GLN A 94 7.13 1.78 -22.69
C GLN A 94 7.89 2.48 -21.57
N ASN A 95 8.67 3.53 -21.86
CA ASN A 95 9.37 4.31 -20.84
C ASN A 95 8.42 4.90 -19.79
N ARG A 96 7.20 5.30 -20.19
CA ARG A 96 6.18 5.78 -19.24
C ARG A 96 5.61 4.65 -18.40
N GLN A 97 5.34 3.50 -19.01
CA GLN A 97 4.83 2.32 -18.31
C GLN A 97 5.87 1.82 -17.29
N GLU A 98 7.13 1.68 -17.69
CA GLU A 98 8.23 1.25 -16.83
C GLU A 98 8.43 2.19 -15.64
N ASN A 99 8.32 3.51 -15.85
CA ASN A 99 8.37 4.47 -14.75
C ASN A 99 7.20 4.31 -13.77
N ARG A 100 5.97 4.10 -14.27
CA ARG A 100 4.80 3.81 -13.41
C ARG A 100 5.00 2.52 -12.63
N ASP A 101 5.45 1.46 -13.29
CA ASP A 101 5.66 0.14 -12.70
C ASP A 101 6.77 0.18 -11.64
N ARG A 102 7.83 0.93 -11.90
CA ARG A 102 8.91 1.16 -10.93
C ARG A 102 8.42 1.86 -9.67
N VAL A 103 7.64 2.94 -9.81
CA VAL A 103 7.08 3.66 -8.64
C VAL A 103 6.14 2.76 -7.85
N ALA A 104 5.29 1.98 -8.54
CA ALA A 104 4.39 1.03 -7.88
C ALA A 104 5.17 -0.04 -7.10
N LEU A 105 6.25 -0.58 -7.68
CA LEU A 105 7.12 -1.57 -7.06
C LEU A 105 7.89 -1.01 -5.86
N GLU A 106 8.38 0.23 -5.94
CA GLU A 106 9.04 0.90 -4.82
C GLU A 106 8.06 1.12 -3.65
N GLN A 107 6.83 1.55 -3.94
CA GLN A 107 5.78 1.69 -2.93
C GLN A 107 5.40 0.35 -2.29
N ASP A 108 5.28 -0.71 -3.08
CA ASP A 108 4.98 -2.05 -2.58
C ASP A 108 6.08 -2.56 -1.64
N ARG A 109 7.36 -2.37 -2.02
CA ARG A 109 8.50 -2.69 -1.15
C ARG A 109 8.48 -1.90 0.16
N HIS A 110 8.18 -0.61 0.11
CA HIS A 110 8.06 0.20 1.32
C HIS A 110 6.93 -0.27 2.23
N ARG A 111 5.76 -0.60 1.67
CA ARG A 111 4.63 -1.17 2.42
C ARG A 111 5.00 -2.52 3.03
N ALA A 112 5.62 -3.42 2.27
CA ALA A 112 6.06 -4.72 2.77
C ALA A 112 7.07 -4.58 3.93
N ALA A 113 7.99 -3.63 3.85
CA ALA A 113 8.93 -3.34 4.93
C ALA A 113 8.24 -2.81 6.19
N GLN A 114 7.25 -1.92 6.04
CA GLN A 114 6.44 -1.41 7.16
C GLN A 114 5.63 -2.53 7.81
N THR A 115 4.87 -3.30 7.02
CA THR A 115 4.09 -4.44 7.52
C THR A 115 4.96 -5.44 8.26
N LYS A 116 6.17 -5.71 7.76
CA LYS A 116 7.13 -6.58 8.43
C LYS A 116 7.56 -6.00 9.79
N ALA A 117 7.92 -4.71 9.84
CA ALA A 117 8.31 -4.04 11.07
C ALA A 117 7.17 -4.02 12.10
N ASP A 118 5.94 -3.73 11.67
CA ASP A 118 4.75 -3.75 12.52
C ASP A 118 4.49 -5.15 13.07
N THR A 119 4.66 -6.20 12.25
CA THR A 119 4.51 -7.59 12.69
C THR A 119 5.59 -7.98 13.71
N GLU A 120 6.85 -7.58 13.47
CA GLU A 120 7.94 -7.82 14.42
C GLU A 120 7.72 -7.07 15.75
N PHE A 121 7.21 -5.84 15.69
CA PHE A 121 6.85 -5.05 16.86
C PHE A 121 5.73 -5.73 17.65
N LEU A 122 4.62 -6.09 16.99
CA LEU A 122 3.51 -6.81 17.62
C LEU A 122 3.95 -8.15 18.22
N ALA A 123 4.84 -8.88 17.56
CA ALA A 123 5.38 -10.14 18.08
C ALA A 123 6.21 -9.93 19.36
N ARG A 124 7.03 -8.87 19.42
CA ARG A 124 7.81 -8.51 20.62
C ARG A 124 6.91 -8.05 21.77
N GLU A 125 5.94 -7.19 21.49
CA GLU A 125 4.95 -6.76 22.46
C GLU A 125 4.14 -7.95 23.00
N LEU A 126 3.67 -8.84 22.12
CA LEU A 126 2.97 -10.05 22.53
C LEU A 126 3.84 -10.97 23.40
N ALA A 127 5.12 -11.12 23.07
CA ALA A 127 6.06 -11.90 23.88
C ALA A 127 6.27 -11.26 25.26
N ALA A 128 6.43 -9.94 25.33
CA ALA A 128 6.57 -9.20 26.59
C ALA A 128 5.31 -9.32 27.46
N VAL A 129 4.12 -9.13 26.86
CA VAL A 129 2.83 -9.32 27.53
C VAL A 129 2.69 -10.76 28.04
N ARG A 130 3.06 -11.75 27.23
CA ARG A 130 3.01 -13.17 27.64
C ARG A 130 3.92 -13.46 28.82
N LEU A 131 5.12 -12.89 28.87
CA LEU A 131 6.04 -13.06 30.00
C LEU A 131 5.48 -12.40 31.27
N ALA A 132 4.99 -11.15 31.16
CA ALA A 132 4.38 -10.44 32.28
C ALA A 132 3.15 -11.19 32.85
N VAL A 133 2.27 -11.70 31.98
CA VAL A 133 1.13 -12.52 32.41
C VAL A 133 1.58 -13.87 32.99
N GLY A 134 2.63 -14.48 32.41
CA GLY A 134 3.20 -15.73 32.92
C GLY A 134 3.77 -15.61 34.34
N GLU A 135 4.37 -14.47 34.68
CA GLU A 135 4.86 -14.19 36.04
C GLU A 135 3.71 -13.91 37.03
N VAL A 136 2.69 -13.15 36.63
CA VAL A 136 1.58 -12.74 37.53
C VAL A 136 0.57 -13.86 37.76
N VAL A 137 0.37 -14.76 36.79
CA VAL A 137 -0.54 -15.92 36.91
C VAL A 137 0.27 -17.19 37.22
N THR A 138 1.20 -17.11 38.16
CA THR A 138 1.84 -18.34 38.66
C THR A 138 0.82 -19.15 39.45
N ARG A 139 0.79 -20.48 39.21
CA ARG A 139 -0.11 -21.41 39.92
C ARG A 139 -0.02 -21.25 41.43
N GLU A 140 1.17 -20.91 41.94
CA GLU A 140 1.39 -20.70 43.37
C GLU A 140 0.70 -19.45 43.88
N TYR A 141 0.72 -18.33 43.15
CA TYR A 141 -0.03 -17.12 43.53
C TYR A 141 -1.54 -17.38 43.55
N LEU A 142 -2.08 -17.99 42.48
CA LEU A 142 -3.49 -18.41 42.44
C LEU A 142 -3.85 -19.36 43.58
N ARG A 143 -2.94 -20.26 43.95
CA ARG A 143 -3.15 -21.19 45.05
C ARG A 143 -3.10 -20.48 46.40
N HIS A 144 -2.17 -19.55 46.59
CA HIS A 144 -2.08 -18.73 47.80
C HIS A 144 -3.34 -17.91 47.99
N GLU A 145 -3.81 -17.22 46.95
CA GLU A 145 -5.01 -16.39 47.03
C GLU A 145 -6.29 -17.21 47.25
N LEU A 146 -6.36 -18.42 46.67
CA LEU A 146 -7.45 -19.35 46.96
C LEU A 146 -7.40 -19.89 48.40
N GLU A 147 -6.20 -20.16 48.94
CA GLU A 147 -6.03 -20.63 50.32
C GLU A 147 -6.31 -19.51 51.33
N ASP A 148 -5.89 -18.28 51.05
CA ASP A 148 -6.20 -17.09 51.85
C ASP A 148 -7.70 -16.84 51.88
N LEU A 149 -8.38 -16.86 50.72
CA LEU A 149 -9.84 -16.76 50.66
C LEU A 149 -10.53 -17.90 51.42
N ARG A 150 -10.04 -19.13 51.30
CA ARG A 150 -10.55 -20.28 52.07
C ARG A 150 -10.37 -20.07 53.57
N SER A 151 -9.21 -19.56 54.00
CA SER A 151 -8.91 -19.33 55.41
C SER A 151 -9.81 -18.23 56.00
N LEU A 152 -10.06 -17.17 55.25
CA LEU A 152 -10.98 -16.10 55.66
C LEU A 152 -12.40 -16.64 55.81
N LEU A 153 -12.88 -17.45 54.86
CA LEU A 153 -14.19 -18.09 54.97
C LEU A 153 -14.26 -19.05 56.16
N ALA A 154 -13.22 -19.85 56.40
CA ALA A 154 -13.16 -20.78 57.53
C ALA A 154 -13.15 -20.06 58.89
N ASN A 155 -12.44 -18.94 58.99
CA ASN A 155 -12.43 -18.13 60.21
C ASN A 155 -13.82 -17.54 60.50
N LEU A 156 -14.54 -17.09 59.47
CA LEU A 156 -15.92 -16.60 59.62
C LEU A 156 -16.89 -17.70 60.07
N ASP A 157 -16.74 -18.93 59.56
CA ASP A 157 -17.52 -20.09 60.03
C ASP A 157 -17.25 -20.37 61.52
N ILE A 158 -15.98 -20.39 61.95
CA ILE A 158 -15.61 -20.63 63.36
C ILE A 158 -16.16 -19.52 64.26
N GLU A 159 -16.10 -18.26 63.82
CA GLU A 159 -16.67 -17.12 64.57
C GLU A 159 -18.19 -17.26 64.71
N SER A 160 -18.87 -17.79 63.68
CA SER A 160 -20.31 -18.08 63.72
C SER A 160 -20.66 -19.22 64.68
N GLU A 161 -19.90 -20.33 64.68
CA GLU A 161 -20.10 -21.45 65.61
C GLU A 161 -19.80 -21.06 67.07
N GLY A 162 -18.77 -20.23 67.30
CA GLY A 162 -18.44 -19.70 68.62
C GLY A 162 -19.54 -18.81 69.18
N PHE A 163 -20.20 -18.03 68.32
CA PHE A 163 -21.35 -17.20 68.72
C PHE A 163 -22.59 -18.05 69.06
N GLU A 164 -22.83 -19.14 68.32
CA GLU A 164 -23.90 -20.10 68.63
C GLU A 164 -23.61 -20.90 69.91
N ALA A 165 -22.38 -21.37 70.13
CA ALA A 165 -21.99 -22.12 71.32
C ALA A 165 -22.04 -21.25 72.60
N ALA A 166 -21.66 -19.98 72.50
CA ALA A 166 -21.78 -19.02 73.61
C ALA A 166 -23.23 -18.70 73.96
N GLN A 167 -24.14 -18.59 72.97
CA GLN A 167 -25.58 -18.48 73.24
C GLN A 167 -26.19 -19.78 73.78
N GLY A 168 -25.74 -20.94 73.29
CA GLY A 168 -26.19 -22.25 73.75
C GLY A 168 -25.80 -22.54 75.20
N GLY A 169 -24.54 -22.29 75.57
CA GLY A 169 -24.04 -22.51 76.94
C GLY A 169 -24.73 -21.64 78.00
N ASP A 170 -24.99 -20.37 77.67
CA ASP A 170 -25.69 -19.43 78.58
C ASP A 170 -27.20 -19.76 78.74
N SER A 171 -27.78 -20.51 77.79
CA SER A 171 -29.13 -21.05 77.91
C SER A 171 -29.19 -22.33 78.77
N VAL A 172 -28.14 -23.18 78.70
CA VAL A 172 -28.06 -24.44 79.46
C VAL A 172 -27.76 -24.19 80.95
N ASP A 173 -26.85 -23.26 81.28
CA ASP A 173 -26.52 -22.95 82.67
C ASP A 173 -27.67 -22.21 83.40
N ARG A 174 -28.48 -21.44 82.66
CA ARG A 174 -29.73 -20.85 83.19
C ARG A 174 -30.80 -21.90 83.50
N ASN A 175 -30.82 -23.03 82.82
CA ASN A 175 -31.82 -24.09 83.03
C ASN A 175 -31.41 -25.05 84.16
N ALA A 176 -30.12 -25.19 84.46
CA ALA A 176 -29.61 -26.03 85.55
C ALA A 176 -29.71 -25.39 86.95
N ARG A 177 -30.03 -24.09 87.04
CA ARG A 177 -30.20 -23.35 88.31
C ARG A 177 -31.65 -23.22 88.78
N LYS A 178 -32.58 -23.96 88.20
CA LYS A 178 -34.01 -23.98 88.58
C LYS A 178 -34.40 -25.34 89.14
#